data_AF-A0A916YY86-F1
#
_entry.id   AF-A0A916YY86-F1
#
_cell.length_a   1.000
_cell.length_b   1.000
_cell.length_c   1.000
_cell.angle_alpha   90.00
_cell.angle_beta   90.00
_cell.angle_gamma   90.00
#
_symmetry.space_group_name_H-M   'P 1'
#
loop_
_entity.id
_entity.type
_entity.pdbx_description
1 polymer ?
#
loop_
_entity_poly.entity_id
_entity_poly.type
_entity_poly.pdbx_seq_one_letter_code
_entity_poly.pdbx_strand_id
1 'polypeptide(L)'
;MMTVMKFFLSKPILPTGALVLILGLVLFLGNQNLQNKIRGASAATTNNPQIQQKSLNVYDKMRMGKFINYLVVGDGTGQGDGTVSKQDKWFYQFEQAMKTSHQVTALRTLVTHPAGTVFGGWYDYGEMLRANATYDLVILSFGYHDQAALLDSQTYGEIHESLIRSIKTRNENAEILLIIEPALQTSDYPEVLQQLSTYYDLPLIDIRTNDPAAVGLILSNDGILPSRLGYERFNQAIMQTLEANMNQNKTMTAIPSSLLYPGSRQFGTGTAAPVSSMIANSEGFIKDGDRFSGKQPGNFISGYFKGSLLGLIMETNKDGGIAKVYIDGKFAATIDTYSKTSLIKKMLITSSLAPQTHAVKLVISGNKKKESTGNSVRLIGFITATNDD
;
A
#
# COMPACT_ATOMS: atom_id res chain seq x y z
N MET A 1 -21.14 -54.06 37.41
CA MET A 1 -21.70 -52.72 37.14
C MET A 1 -20.51 -51.79 36.88
N MET A 2 -20.11 -51.67 35.61
CA MET A 2 -18.84 -51.09 35.19
C MET A 2 -19.17 -49.91 34.27
N THR A 3 -19.02 -48.68 34.76
CA THR A 3 -19.39 -47.46 34.05
C THR A 3 -18.17 -46.91 33.31
N VAL A 4 -18.23 -46.91 31.99
CA VAL A 4 -17.21 -46.38 31.08
C VAL A 4 -17.40 -44.85 30.97
N MET A 5 -16.38 -44.09 31.38
CA MET A 5 -16.33 -42.63 31.25
C MET A 5 -15.68 -42.26 29.91
N LYS A 6 -16.44 -41.67 28.98
CA LYS A 6 -15.93 -41.12 27.71
C LYS A 6 -15.41 -39.70 27.94
N PHE A 7 -14.10 -39.51 27.82
CA PHE A 7 -13.47 -38.18 27.71
C PHE A 7 -13.58 -37.66 26.27
N PHE A 8 -14.23 -36.52 26.08
CA PHE A 8 -14.11 -35.71 24.85
C PHE A 8 -12.87 -34.83 24.97
N LEU A 9 -11.85 -35.07 24.13
CA LEU A 9 -10.74 -34.15 23.91
C LEU A 9 -11.16 -33.12 22.84
N SER A 10 -11.41 -31.89 23.25
CA SER A 10 -11.47 -30.74 22.35
C SER A 10 -10.04 -30.37 21.93
N LYS A 11 -9.76 -30.38 20.62
CA LYS A 11 -8.50 -29.85 20.08
C LYS A 11 -8.53 -28.31 20.17
N PRO A 12 -7.46 -27.65 20.63
CA PRO A 12 -7.39 -26.19 20.57
C PRO A 12 -7.26 -25.76 19.10
N ILE A 13 -8.18 -24.92 18.66
CA ILE A 13 -8.08 -24.21 17.38
C ILE A 13 -7.10 -23.06 17.60
N LEU A 14 -5.90 -23.16 17.05
CA LEU A 14 -4.95 -22.05 17.01
C LEU A 14 -5.51 -20.95 16.09
N PRO A 15 -5.42 -19.66 16.47
CA PRO A 15 -5.84 -18.57 15.61
C PRO A 15 -4.94 -18.54 14.36
N THR A 16 -5.56 -18.49 13.19
CA THR A 16 -4.94 -18.49 11.86
C THR A 16 -3.87 -17.43 11.65
N GLY A 17 -3.83 -16.36 12.48
CA GLY A 17 -2.79 -15.34 12.46
C GLY A 17 -1.41 -15.81 12.94
N ALA A 18 -1.34 -16.79 13.86
CA ALA A 18 -0.06 -17.28 14.39
C ALA A 18 0.69 -18.15 13.37
N LEU A 19 -0.04 -18.88 12.51
CA LEU A 19 0.57 -19.72 11.47
C LEU A 19 1.25 -18.90 10.37
N VAL A 20 0.70 -17.73 10.02
CA VAL A 20 1.28 -16.86 8.96
C VAL A 20 2.61 -16.24 9.42
N LEU A 21 2.70 -15.83 10.69
CA LEU A 21 3.94 -15.32 11.29
C LEU A 21 5.04 -16.38 11.36
N ILE A 22 4.69 -17.61 11.74
CA ILE A 22 5.64 -18.73 11.83
C ILE A 22 6.14 -19.14 10.43
N LEU A 23 5.25 -19.19 9.42
CA LEU A 23 5.64 -19.52 8.05
C LEU A 23 6.57 -18.45 7.44
N GLY A 24 6.31 -17.17 7.73
CA GLY A 24 7.19 -16.06 7.35
C GLY A 24 8.58 -16.14 8.01
N LEU A 25 8.65 -16.52 9.29
CA LEU A 25 9.91 -16.68 10.01
C LEU A 25 10.75 -17.86 9.50
N VAL A 26 10.10 -18.97 9.13
CA VAL A 26 10.77 -20.16 8.57
C VAL A 26 11.32 -19.89 7.16
N LEU A 27 10.57 -19.16 6.32
CA LEU A 27 11.07 -18.72 5.01
C LEU A 27 12.23 -17.70 5.15
N PHE A 28 12.16 -16.82 6.14
CA PHE A 28 13.22 -15.85 6.46
C PHE A 28 14.54 -16.53 6.89
N LEU A 29 14.48 -17.51 7.79
CA LEU A 29 15.65 -18.27 8.25
C LEU A 29 16.22 -19.19 7.15
N GLY A 30 15.35 -19.77 6.31
CA GLY A 30 15.76 -20.54 5.14
C GLY A 30 16.56 -19.70 4.13
N ASN A 31 16.15 -18.46 3.90
CA ASN A 31 16.84 -17.54 2.98
C ASN A 31 18.20 -17.08 3.54
N GLN A 32 18.29 -16.80 4.85
CA GLN A 32 19.54 -16.44 5.53
C GLN A 32 20.61 -17.54 5.37
N ASN A 33 20.24 -18.81 5.54
CA ASN A 33 21.16 -19.94 5.38
C ASN A 33 21.63 -20.11 3.93
N LEU A 34 20.77 -19.86 2.94
CA LEU A 34 21.14 -19.92 1.53
C LEU A 34 22.11 -18.79 1.15
N GLN A 35 21.86 -17.56 1.63
CA GLN A 35 22.72 -16.40 1.42
C GLN A 35 24.08 -16.56 2.09
N ASN A 36 24.14 -17.13 3.30
CA ASN A 36 25.41 -17.42 3.98
C ASN A 36 26.23 -18.50 3.26
N LYS A 37 25.56 -19.47 2.61
CA LYS A 37 26.23 -20.49 1.79
C LYS A 37 26.78 -19.91 0.48
N ILE A 38 26.09 -18.94 -0.12
CA ILE A 38 26.56 -18.20 -1.32
C ILE A 38 27.73 -17.27 -0.97
N ARG A 39 27.70 -16.63 0.19
CA ARG A 39 28.80 -15.78 0.70
C ARG A 39 30.06 -16.58 1.04
N GLY A 40 29.92 -17.79 1.61
CA GLY A 40 31.04 -18.69 1.88
C GLY A 40 31.73 -19.19 0.60
N ALA A 41 31.00 -19.30 -0.51
CA ALA A 41 31.56 -19.73 -1.80
C ALA A 41 32.25 -18.60 -2.59
N SER A 42 32.02 -17.33 -2.25
CA SER A 42 32.58 -16.15 -2.95
C SER A 42 33.90 -15.65 -2.34
N ALA A 43 34.38 -16.25 -1.24
CA ALA A 43 35.53 -15.75 -0.48
C ALA A 43 36.90 -16.22 -1.00
N ALA A 44 37.00 -16.78 -2.20
CA ALA A 44 38.27 -17.24 -2.77
C ALA A 44 38.38 -16.92 -4.27
N THR A 45 38.59 -15.66 -4.63
CA THR A 45 39.35 -15.32 -5.85
C THR A 45 39.94 -13.91 -5.80
N THR A 46 41.11 -13.81 -6.41
CA THR A 46 42.15 -12.77 -6.39
C THR A 46 41.80 -11.41 -7.00
N ASN A 47 42.54 -10.39 -6.55
CA ASN A 47 42.58 -9.01 -7.04
C ASN A 47 42.55 -8.90 -8.58
N ASN A 48 41.43 -8.39 -9.12
CA ASN A 48 41.30 -7.92 -10.49
C ASN A 48 40.83 -6.45 -10.42
N PRO A 49 41.35 -5.52 -11.24
CA PRO A 49 40.93 -4.13 -11.20
C PRO A 49 39.42 -4.05 -11.40
N GLN A 50 38.73 -3.34 -10.50
CA GLN A 50 37.27 -3.31 -10.46
C GLN A 50 36.70 -2.71 -11.74
N ILE A 51 36.35 -3.57 -12.69
CA ILE A 51 35.32 -3.26 -13.68
C ILE A 51 34.08 -3.00 -12.86
N GLN A 52 33.70 -1.73 -12.71
CA GLN A 52 32.47 -1.33 -12.04
C GLN A 52 31.33 -2.03 -12.80
N GLN A 53 30.82 -3.12 -12.23
CA GLN A 53 29.86 -3.98 -12.92
C GLN A 53 28.60 -3.15 -13.12
N LYS A 54 28.28 -2.80 -14.38
CA LYS A 54 27.11 -1.98 -14.72
C LYS A 54 25.88 -2.58 -14.02
N SER A 55 25.25 -1.78 -13.15
CA SER A 55 24.03 -2.20 -12.48
C SER A 55 22.92 -2.34 -13.53
N LEU A 56 22.24 -3.48 -13.53
CA LEU A 56 21.27 -3.84 -14.57
C LEU A 56 19.89 -3.34 -14.16
N ASN A 57 19.23 -2.59 -15.06
CA ASN A 57 17.83 -2.22 -14.91
C ASN A 57 16.88 -3.36 -15.37
N VAL A 58 15.57 -3.16 -15.23
CA VAL A 58 14.55 -4.14 -15.62
C VAL A 58 14.67 -4.57 -17.09
N TYR A 59 14.97 -3.63 -18.01
CA TYR A 59 15.05 -3.89 -19.44
C TYR A 59 16.29 -4.71 -19.81
N ASP A 60 17.44 -4.39 -19.21
CA ASP A 60 18.66 -5.18 -19.35
C ASP A 60 18.42 -6.61 -18.82
N LYS A 61 17.74 -6.74 -17.68
CA LYS A 61 17.38 -8.06 -17.12
C LYS A 61 16.42 -8.84 -18.02
N MET A 62 15.45 -8.18 -18.64
CA MET A 62 14.55 -8.82 -19.61
C MET A 62 15.31 -9.36 -20.83
N ARG A 63 16.16 -8.55 -21.47
CA ARG A 63 16.95 -9.00 -22.64
C ARG A 63 17.86 -10.19 -22.30
N MET A 64 18.35 -10.25 -21.07
CA MET A 64 19.28 -11.28 -20.61
C MET A 64 18.59 -12.51 -20.00
N GLY A 65 17.25 -12.54 -19.91
CA GLY A 65 16.52 -13.60 -19.22
C GLY A 65 16.87 -13.73 -17.73
N LYS A 66 17.25 -12.62 -17.08
CA LYS A 66 17.66 -12.61 -15.68
C LYS A 66 16.46 -12.50 -14.74
N PHE A 67 16.66 -12.96 -13.51
CA PHE A 67 15.68 -12.83 -12.44
C PHE A 67 15.32 -11.36 -12.19
N ILE A 68 14.02 -11.09 -12.00
CA ILE A 68 13.46 -9.78 -11.72
C ILE A 68 12.70 -9.84 -10.39
N ASN A 69 13.11 -9.03 -9.42
CA ASN A 69 12.32 -8.81 -8.21
C ASN A 69 11.45 -7.58 -8.40
N TYR A 70 10.13 -7.70 -8.28
CA TYR A 70 9.23 -6.57 -8.45
C TYR A 70 8.33 -6.35 -7.24
N LEU A 71 7.98 -5.09 -7.02
CA LEU A 71 7.14 -4.64 -5.93
C LEU A 71 5.82 -4.12 -6.49
N VAL A 72 4.72 -4.42 -5.81
CA VAL A 72 3.44 -3.76 -6.05
C VAL A 72 3.08 -3.01 -4.79
N VAL A 73 2.90 -1.69 -4.90
CA VAL A 73 2.34 -0.85 -3.85
C VAL A 73 0.98 -0.37 -4.37
N GLY A 74 -0.10 -0.81 -3.73
CA GLY A 74 -1.42 -0.58 -4.32
C GLY A 74 -2.60 -0.94 -3.44
N ASP A 75 -3.78 -0.95 -4.03
CA ASP A 75 -5.02 -1.37 -3.39
C ASP A 75 -5.48 -2.78 -3.84
N GLY A 76 -6.80 -3.04 -3.81
CA GLY A 76 -7.37 -4.31 -4.27
C GLY A 76 -7.05 -4.65 -5.73
N THR A 77 -6.90 -3.65 -6.60
CA THR A 77 -6.47 -3.83 -7.99
C THR A 77 -5.05 -4.40 -8.06
N GLY A 78 -4.12 -3.76 -7.34
CA GLY A 78 -2.74 -4.25 -7.22
C GLY A 78 -2.66 -5.66 -6.61
N GLN A 79 -3.55 -5.97 -5.66
CA GLN A 79 -3.66 -7.29 -5.03
C GLN A 79 -4.27 -8.37 -5.94
N GLY A 80 -4.84 -7.99 -7.08
CA GLY A 80 -5.54 -8.91 -7.96
C GLY A 80 -6.88 -9.37 -7.37
N ASP A 81 -7.56 -8.55 -6.59
CA ASP A 81 -8.91 -8.82 -6.08
C ASP A 81 -9.95 -8.69 -7.21
N GLY A 82 -11.19 -9.18 -7.03
CA GLY A 82 -12.21 -9.13 -8.08
C GLY A 82 -12.23 -10.37 -8.99
N THR A 83 -11.24 -11.26 -8.87
CA THR A 83 -11.26 -12.60 -9.46
C THR A 83 -11.13 -13.69 -8.38
N VAL A 84 -11.69 -14.86 -8.65
CA VAL A 84 -11.65 -16.01 -7.72
C VAL A 84 -10.41 -16.87 -7.95
N SER A 85 -10.01 -17.05 -9.21
CA SER A 85 -8.94 -17.95 -9.58
C SER A 85 -7.58 -17.25 -9.53
N LYS A 86 -6.56 -17.95 -9.01
CA LYS A 86 -5.17 -17.43 -8.97
C LYS A 86 -4.65 -17.11 -10.38
N GLN A 87 -5.04 -17.91 -11.38
CA GLN A 87 -4.60 -17.76 -12.76
C GLN A 87 -5.19 -16.50 -13.43
N ASP A 88 -6.31 -15.99 -12.91
CA ASP A 88 -6.99 -14.82 -13.45
C ASP A 88 -6.40 -13.51 -12.91
N LYS A 89 -5.50 -13.57 -11.91
CA LYS A 89 -4.82 -12.40 -11.38
C LYS A 89 -3.74 -11.91 -12.34
N TRP A 90 -3.70 -10.60 -12.59
CA TRP A 90 -2.78 -10.00 -13.56
C TRP A 90 -1.31 -10.37 -13.29
N PHE A 91 -0.87 -10.41 -12.04
CA PHE A 91 0.53 -10.71 -11.71
C PHE A 91 0.90 -12.16 -12.03
N TYR A 92 -0.04 -13.10 -11.95
CA TYR A 92 0.22 -14.48 -12.35
C TYR A 92 0.42 -14.54 -13.86
N GLN A 93 -0.46 -13.88 -14.62
CA GLN A 93 -0.38 -13.80 -16.07
C GLN A 93 0.90 -13.09 -16.52
N PHE A 94 1.29 -12.02 -15.84
CA PHE A 94 2.53 -11.28 -16.05
C PHE A 94 3.75 -12.17 -15.82
N GLU A 95 3.81 -12.88 -14.68
CA GLU A 95 4.91 -13.80 -14.39
C GLU A 95 5.03 -14.92 -15.44
N GLN A 96 3.91 -15.44 -15.95
CA GLN A 96 3.92 -16.43 -17.04
C GLN A 96 4.35 -15.81 -18.39
N ALA A 97 3.91 -14.59 -18.68
CA ALA A 97 4.27 -13.87 -19.92
C ALA A 97 5.77 -13.53 -19.95
N MET A 98 6.33 -13.07 -18.83
CA MET A 98 7.76 -12.81 -18.67
C MET A 98 8.60 -14.08 -18.84
N LYS A 99 8.15 -15.20 -18.27
CA LYS A 99 8.83 -16.49 -18.40
C LYS A 99 8.80 -17.02 -19.84
N THR A 100 7.65 -16.94 -20.50
CA THR A 100 7.46 -17.48 -21.84
C THR A 100 8.17 -16.62 -22.89
N SER A 101 8.04 -15.30 -22.80
CA SER A 101 8.50 -14.37 -23.85
C SER A 101 9.96 -13.97 -23.67
N HIS A 102 10.45 -13.87 -22.43
CA HIS A 102 11.78 -13.34 -22.11
C HIS A 102 12.65 -14.30 -21.28
N GLN A 103 12.19 -15.52 -20.99
CA GLN A 103 12.89 -16.48 -20.11
C GLN A 103 13.19 -15.92 -18.71
N VAL A 104 12.45 -14.89 -18.30
CA VAL A 104 12.60 -14.23 -17.01
C VAL A 104 11.80 -14.95 -15.94
N THR A 105 12.43 -15.21 -14.79
CA THR A 105 11.69 -15.50 -13.56
C THR A 105 11.44 -14.20 -12.81
N ALA A 106 10.18 -13.78 -12.73
CA ALA A 106 9.75 -12.62 -11.95
C ALA A 106 9.20 -13.06 -10.58
N LEU A 107 9.64 -12.41 -9.52
CA LEU A 107 9.15 -12.63 -8.15
C LEU A 107 8.57 -11.35 -7.59
N ARG A 108 7.38 -11.44 -7.02
CA ARG A 108 6.66 -10.30 -6.48
C ARG A 108 6.79 -10.14 -4.97
N THR A 109 6.77 -8.90 -4.52
CA THR A 109 6.36 -8.50 -3.17
C THR A 109 5.09 -7.65 -3.28
N LEU A 110 4.09 -7.92 -2.44
CA LEU A 110 2.85 -7.13 -2.40
C LEU A 110 2.82 -6.29 -1.11
N VAL A 111 2.76 -4.97 -1.28
CA VAL A 111 2.42 -3.99 -0.25
C VAL A 111 1.06 -3.42 -0.65
N THR A 112 0.05 -4.28 -0.54
CA THR A 112 -1.31 -3.98 -1.01
C THR A 112 -2.32 -4.22 0.09
N HIS A 113 -3.37 -3.41 0.11
CA HIS A 113 -4.49 -3.59 1.03
C HIS A 113 -5.84 -3.45 0.30
N PRO A 114 -6.83 -4.31 0.59
CA PRO A 114 -8.17 -4.13 0.06
C PRO A 114 -8.73 -2.77 0.48
N ALA A 115 -9.23 -2.02 -0.50
CA ALA A 115 -9.70 -0.65 -0.31
C ALA A 115 -8.66 0.30 0.33
N GLY A 116 -7.39 0.11 -0.01
CA GLY A 116 -6.27 0.97 0.35
C GLY A 116 -6.27 2.30 -0.42
N THR A 117 -5.56 3.28 0.13
CA THR A 117 -5.34 4.60 -0.45
C THR A 117 -3.84 4.81 -0.65
N VAL A 118 -3.45 5.81 -1.44
CA VAL A 118 -2.03 6.15 -1.61
C VAL A 118 -1.38 6.52 -0.27
N PHE A 119 -2.12 7.17 0.64
CA PHE A 119 -1.61 7.47 1.99
C PHE A 119 -1.30 6.19 2.79
N GLY A 120 -2.19 5.20 2.73
CA GLY A 120 -1.94 3.90 3.36
C GLY A 120 -0.76 3.18 2.73
N GLY A 121 -0.66 3.20 1.39
CA GLY A 121 0.44 2.65 0.63
C GLY A 121 1.79 3.29 0.97
N TRP A 122 1.82 4.62 1.10
CA TRP A 122 3.00 5.37 1.53
C TRP A 122 3.49 4.92 2.90
N TYR A 123 2.58 4.83 3.88
CA TYR A 123 2.92 4.37 5.22
C TYR A 123 3.40 2.91 5.20
N ASP A 124 2.69 2.01 4.52
CA ASP A 124 3.02 0.59 4.47
C ASP A 124 4.34 0.31 3.76
N TYR A 125 4.61 1.05 2.68
CA TYR A 125 5.92 1.02 2.02
C TYR A 125 7.01 1.46 2.99
N GLY A 126 6.81 2.57 3.71
CA GLY A 126 7.71 3.09 4.74
C GLY A 126 8.03 2.07 5.84
N GLU A 127 7.04 1.29 6.29
CA GLU A 127 7.24 0.22 7.28
C GLU A 127 8.03 -0.97 6.70
N MET A 128 7.76 -1.35 5.45
CA MET A 128 8.50 -2.40 4.74
C MET A 128 9.99 -2.07 4.58
N LEU A 129 10.35 -0.79 4.50
CA LEU A 129 11.73 -0.32 4.33
C LEU A 129 12.73 -0.87 5.36
N ARG A 130 12.26 -1.45 6.48
CA ARG A 130 13.08 -2.13 7.48
C ARG A 130 13.61 -3.51 7.04
N ALA A 131 13.18 -4.03 5.88
CA ALA A 131 13.49 -5.39 5.41
C ALA A 131 14.68 -5.52 4.42
N ASN A 132 15.39 -4.43 4.05
CA ASN A 132 16.58 -4.43 3.16
C ASN A 132 16.40 -5.14 1.79
N ALA A 133 15.19 -5.22 1.24
CA ALA A 133 14.94 -5.76 -0.10
C ALA A 133 15.16 -4.69 -1.19
N THR A 134 15.73 -5.09 -2.34
CA THR A 134 15.87 -4.26 -3.55
C THR A 134 14.96 -4.78 -4.67
N TYR A 135 14.44 -3.87 -5.48
CA TYR A 135 13.51 -4.16 -6.56
C TYR A 135 14.03 -3.62 -7.90
N ASP A 136 13.65 -4.29 -8.97
CA ASP A 136 13.99 -3.95 -10.36
C ASP A 136 12.82 -3.25 -11.07
N LEU A 137 11.61 -3.52 -10.59
CA LEU A 137 10.36 -2.98 -11.12
C LEU A 137 9.44 -2.69 -9.95
N VAL A 138 8.78 -1.53 -9.97
CA VAL A 138 7.75 -1.19 -9.00
C VAL A 138 6.49 -0.76 -9.73
N ILE A 139 5.34 -1.22 -9.26
CA ILE A 139 4.02 -0.87 -9.81
C ILE A 139 3.26 -0.12 -8.72
N LEU A 140 2.82 1.10 -9.03
CA LEU A 140 1.98 1.92 -8.18
C LEU A 140 0.55 1.93 -8.74
N SER A 141 -0.40 1.38 -7.97
CA SER A 141 -1.81 1.22 -8.38
C SER A 141 -2.74 1.72 -7.27
N PHE A 142 -3.16 2.98 -7.38
CA PHE A 142 -4.05 3.66 -6.45
C PHE A 142 -4.97 4.61 -7.20
N GLY A 143 -6.07 5.02 -6.57
CA GLY A 143 -6.86 6.16 -7.01
C GLY A 143 -8.35 6.00 -6.77
N TYR A 144 -8.93 4.81 -7.00
CA TYR A 144 -10.38 4.66 -6.85
C TYR A 144 -10.83 5.00 -5.43
N HIS A 145 -10.17 4.41 -4.43
CA HIS A 145 -10.52 4.61 -3.02
C HIS A 145 -10.04 5.94 -2.43
N ASP A 146 -9.06 6.59 -3.06
CA ASP A 146 -8.61 7.93 -2.69
C ASP A 146 -9.70 8.99 -2.92
N GLN A 147 -10.59 8.78 -3.90
CA GLN A 147 -11.76 9.63 -4.12
C GLN A 147 -12.73 9.55 -2.94
N ALA A 148 -13.00 8.33 -2.45
CA ALA A 148 -13.88 8.10 -1.31
C ALA A 148 -13.27 8.57 0.03
N ALA A 149 -11.95 8.68 0.10
CA ALA A 149 -11.22 9.26 1.23
C ALA A 149 -11.21 10.80 1.21
N LEU A 150 -11.80 11.44 0.19
CA LEU A 150 -11.82 12.89 -0.01
C LEU A 150 -10.42 13.52 -0.01
N LEU A 151 -9.44 12.78 -0.52
CA LEU A 151 -8.09 13.28 -0.71
C LEU A 151 -8.09 14.24 -1.90
N ASP A 152 -7.66 15.49 -1.73
CA ASP A 152 -7.57 16.39 -2.89
C ASP A 152 -6.44 15.95 -3.83
N SER A 153 -6.53 16.36 -5.10
CA SER A 153 -5.57 15.96 -6.15
C SER A 153 -4.16 16.46 -5.88
N GLN A 154 -4.00 17.61 -5.23
CA GLN A 154 -2.69 18.13 -4.84
C GLN A 154 -2.04 17.21 -3.80
N THR A 155 -2.73 16.87 -2.72
CA THR A 155 -2.22 15.94 -1.69
C THR A 155 -2.00 14.54 -2.27
N TYR A 156 -2.87 14.09 -3.19
CA TYR A 156 -2.67 12.83 -3.92
C TYR A 156 -1.36 12.83 -4.72
N GLY A 157 -1.04 13.92 -5.40
CA GLY A 157 0.22 14.11 -6.11
C GLY A 157 1.43 14.20 -5.18
N GLU A 158 1.30 14.91 -4.06
CA GLU A 158 2.34 15.04 -3.05
C GLU A 158 2.78 13.67 -2.50
N ILE A 159 1.83 12.79 -2.20
CA ILE A 159 2.11 11.44 -1.68
C ILE A 159 2.73 10.56 -2.77
N HIS A 160 2.20 10.59 -3.99
CA HIS A 160 2.77 9.82 -5.10
C HIS A 160 4.21 10.22 -5.40
N GLU A 161 4.49 11.53 -5.48
CA GLU A 161 5.84 12.03 -5.68
C GLU A 161 6.77 11.58 -4.55
N SER A 162 6.33 11.62 -3.28
CA SER A 162 7.13 11.10 -2.18
C SER A 162 7.43 9.60 -2.33
N LEU A 163 6.43 8.79 -2.68
CA LEU A 163 6.61 7.35 -2.96
C LEU A 163 7.64 7.12 -4.07
N ILE A 164 7.47 7.79 -5.22
CA ILE A 164 8.38 7.70 -6.37
C ILE A 164 9.83 7.98 -5.95
N ARG A 165 10.04 9.10 -5.25
CA ARG A 165 11.38 9.52 -4.82
C ARG A 165 11.97 8.57 -3.79
N SER A 166 11.17 8.12 -2.82
CA SER A 166 11.58 7.15 -1.80
C SER A 166 12.00 5.82 -2.42
N ILE A 167 11.24 5.34 -3.41
CA ILE A 167 11.53 4.11 -4.14
C ILE A 167 12.85 4.23 -4.91
N LYS A 168 13.00 5.28 -5.72
CA LYS A 168 14.21 5.48 -6.54
C LYS A 168 15.46 5.76 -5.70
N THR A 169 15.33 6.42 -4.55
CA THR A 169 16.47 6.62 -3.62
C THR A 169 17.05 5.29 -3.14
N ARG A 170 16.21 4.25 -2.98
CA ARG A 170 16.65 2.91 -2.55
C ARG A 170 16.92 1.96 -3.71
N ASN A 171 16.24 2.18 -4.83
CA ASN A 171 16.25 1.33 -6.01
C ASN A 171 16.50 2.20 -7.24
N GLU A 172 17.71 2.76 -7.33
CA GLU A 172 18.08 3.74 -8.36
C GLU A 172 17.81 3.21 -9.79
N ASN A 173 18.02 1.91 -10.00
CA ASN A 173 17.82 1.24 -11.30
C ASN A 173 16.46 0.57 -11.46
N ALA A 174 15.52 0.73 -10.52
CA ALA A 174 14.17 0.22 -10.68
C ALA A 174 13.38 1.08 -11.67
N GLU A 175 12.61 0.46 -12.55
CA GLU A 175 11.56 1.18 -13.27
C GLU A 175 10.30 1.30 -12.41
N ILE A 176 9.58 2.41 -12.49
CA ILE A 176 8.30 2.59 -11.78
C ILE A 176 7.18 2.74 -12.81
N LEU A 177 6.20 1.83 -12.78
CA LEU A 177 4.99 1.92 -13.59
C LEU A 177 3.88 2.59 -12.76
N LEU A 178 3.32 3.67 -13.30
CA LEU A 178 2.11 4.30 -12.77
C LEU A 178 0.89 3.69 -13.47
N ILE A 179 -0.14 3.33 -12.70
CA ILE A 179 -1.36 2.71 -13.23
C ILE A 179 -2.55 3.64 -13.01
N ILE A 180 -3.32 3.92 -14.08
CA ILE A 180 -4.62 4.58 -14.00
C ILE A 180 -5.72 3.51 -14.01
N GLU A 181 -6.30 3.23 -12.85
CA GLU A 181 -7.25 2.14 -12.61
C GLU A 181 -8.57 2.26 -13.41
N PRO A 182 -9.24 1.15 -13.76
CA PRO A 182 -10.34 1.17 -14.72
C PRO A 182 -11.58 1.89 -14.16
N ALA A 183 -11.74 1.91 -12.84
CA ALA A 183 -12.81 2.61 -12.15
C ALA A 183 -12.48 4.07 -11.81
N LEU A 184 -11.28 4.56 -12.14
CA LEU A 184 -10.84 5.94 -11.87
C LEU A 184 -11.31 6.90 -12.98
N GLN A 185 -12.56 7.34 -12.87
CA GLN A 185 -13.25 8.10 -13.92
C GLN A 185 -13.05 9.63 -13.85
N THR A 186 -12.64 10.17 -12.70
CA THR A 186 -12.46 11.63 -12.51
C THR A 186 -11.22 12.14 -13.25
N SER A 187 -11.23 13.41 -13.69
CA SER A 187 -10.13 14.04 -14.43
C SER A 187 -8.87 14.26 -13.59
N ASP A 188 -9.05 14.65 -12.33
CA ASP A 188 -7.96 15.27 -11.58
C ASP A 188 -6.86 14.26 -11.18
N TYR A 189 -7.20 13.02 -10.84
CA TYR A 189 -6.18 12.03 -10.43
C TYR A 189 -5.39 11.45 -11.61
N PRO A 190 -6.02 11.02 -12.72
CA PRO A 190 -5.32 10.71 -13.97
C PRO A 190 -4.40 11.84 -14.44
N GLU A 191 -4.83 13.10 -14.34
CA GLU A 191 -4.00 14.26 -14.69
C GLU A 191 -2.77 14.37 -13.78
N VAL A 192 -2.93 14.17 -12.47
CA VAL A 192 -1.79 14.11 -11.53
C VAL A 192 -0.79 13.01 -11.93
N LEU A 193 -1.27 11.80 -12.23
CA LEU A 193 -0.41 10.70 -12.66
C LEU A 193 0.28 10.99 -14.01
N GLN A 194 -0.40 11.68 -14.92
CA GLN A 194 0.17 12.15 -16.18
C GLN A 194 1.29 13.18 -15.96
N GLN A 195 1.08 14.15 -15.07
CA GLN A 195 2.09 15.14 -14.73
C GLN A 195 3.33 14.49 -14.09
N LEU A 196 3.12 13.56 -13.15
CA LEU A 196 4.20 12.81 -12.51
C LEU A 196 4.96 11.93 -13.51
N SER A 197 4.24 11.23 -14.39
CA SER A 197 4.81 10.44 -15.48
C SER A 197 5.73 11.28 -16.37
N THR A 198 5.26 12.44 -16.82
CA THR A 198 6.05 13.35 -17.64
C THR A 198 7.26 13.92 -16.89
N TYR A 199 7.08 14.38 -15.66
CA TYR A 199 8.14 15.02 -14.89
C TYR A 199 9.26 14.06 -14.47
N TYR A 200 8.90 12.82 -14.11
CA TYR A 200 9.86 11.79 -13.68
C TYR A 200 10.25 10.80 -14.78
N ASP A 201 9.75 11.00 -16.01
CA ASP A 201 9.93 10.09 -17.15
C ASP A 201 9.53 8.63 -16.81
N LEU A 202 8.40 8.46 -16.12
CA LEU A 202 7.90 7.16 -15.70
C LEU A 202 6.84 6.65 -16.68
N PRO A 203 6.85 5.36 -17.04
CA PRO A 203 5.77 4.80 -17.86
C PRO A 203 4.42 4.88 -17.12
N LEU A 204 3.41 5.39 -17.83
CA LEU A 204 2.03 5.48 -17.36
C LEU A 204 1.16 4.54 -18.18
N ILE A 205 0.40 3.70 -17.49
CA ILE A 205 -0.48 2.71 -18.11
C ILE A 205 -1.91 3.06 -17.74
N ASP A 206 -2.69 3.45 -18.75
CA ASP A 206 -4.12 3.68 -18.60
C ASP A 206 -4.90 2.43 -19.00
N ILE A 207 -5.56 1.80 -18.03
CA ILE A 207 -6.36 0.58 -18.24
C ILE A 207 -7.85 0.88 -18.37
N ARG A 208 -8.24 2.16 -18.38
CA ARG A 208 -9.62 2.58 -18.64
C ARG A 208 -9.97 2.38 -20.11
N THR A 209 -11.27 2.44 -20.39
CA THR A 209 -11.79 2.39 -21.75
C THR A 209 -12.97 3.33 -21.87
N ASN A 210 -13.01 4.09 -22.97
CA ASN A 210 -14.15 4.94 -23.30
C ASN A 210 -15.25 4.19 -24.07
N ASP A 211 -14.98 2.93 -24.48
CA ASP A 211 -15.98 2.06 -25.10
C ASP A 211 -16.97 1.53 -24.04
N PRO A 212 -18.25 1.96 -24.07
CA PRO A 212 -19.25 1.55 -23.09
C PRO A 212 -19.49 0.03 -23.06
N ALA A 213 -19.33 -0.65 -24.20
CA ALA A 213 -19.48 -2.11 -24.26
C ALA A 213 -18.33 -2.82 -23.54
N ALA A 214 -17.14 -2.23 -23.53
CA ALA A 214 -15.97 -2.78 -22.86
C ALA A 214 -15.95 -2.48 -21.35
N VAL A 215 -16.50 -1.36 -20.89
CA VAL A 215 -16.51 -0.99 -19.45
C VAL A 215 -17.11 -2.09 -18.58
N GLY A 216 -18.29 -2.61 -18.96
CA GLY A 216 -18.97 -3.67 -18.22
C GLY A 216 -18.27 -5.03 -18.26
N LEU A 217 -17.32 -5.22 -19.19
CA LEU A 217 -16.55 -6.46 -19.33
C LEU A 217 -15.26 -6.43 -18.53
N ILE A 218 -14.62 -5.26 -18.39
CA ILE A 218 -13.33 -5.14 -17.71
C ILE A 218 -13.45 -4.95 -16.19
N LEU A 219 -14.65 -4.63 -15.69
CA LEU A 219 -14.95 -4.49 -14.28
C LEU A 219 -15.64 -5.75 -13.73
N SER A 220 -15.37 -6.07 -12.47
CA SER A 220 -16.04 -7.13 -11.73
C SER A 220 -17.48 -6.72 -11.41
N ASN A 221 -18.25 -7.63 -10.80
CA ASN A 221 -19.64 -7.36 -10.41
C ASN A 221 -19.80 -6.19 -9.41
N ASP A 222 -18.72 -5.78 -8.73
CA ASP A 222 -18.74 -4.60 -7.86
C ASP A 222 -18.61 -3.27 -8.61
N GLY A 223 -18.30 -3.29 -9.92
CA GLY A 223 -18.09 -2.11 -10.75
C GLY A 223 -16.82 -1.33 -10.43
N ILE A 224 -15.88 -1.92 -9.68
CA ILE A 224 -14.69 -1.25 -9.16
C ILE A 224 -13.43 -2.02 -9.54
N LEU A 225 -13.34 -3.27 -9.07
CA LEU A 225 -12.16 -4.09 -9.27
C LEU A 225 -12.15 -4.65 -10.70
N PRO A 226 -10.98 -4.93 -11.29
CA PRO A 226 -10.94 -5.58 -12.59
C PRO A 226 -11.57 -6.99 -12.56
N SER A 227 -12.28 -7.33 -13.64
CA SER A 227 -12.68 -8.70 -13.93
C SER A 227 -11.48 -9.51 -14.43
N ARG A 228 -11.70 -10.79 -14.76
CA ARG A 228 -10.70 -11.59 -15.48
C ARG A 228 -10.24 -10.90 -16.77
N LEU A 229 -11.16 -10.41 -17.60
CA LEU A 229 -10.82 -9.70 -18.85
C LEU A 229 -10.12 -8.37 -18.57
N GLY A 230 -10.50 -7.68 -17.49
CA GLY A 230 -9.80 -6.49 -17.02
C GLY A 230 -8.33 -6.79 -16.68
N TYR A 231 -8.06 -7.89 -15.98
CA TYR A 231 -6.70 -8.30 -15.65
C TYR A 231 -5.91 -8.84 -16.84
N GLU A 232 -6.57 -9.47 -17.82
CA GLU A 232 -5.94 -9.82 -19.10
C GLU A 232 -5.44 -8.56 -19.82
N ARG A 233 -6.26 -7.50 -19.88
CA ARG A 233 -5.84 -6.19 -20.42
C ARG A 233 -4.74 -5.54 -19.60
N PHE A 234 -4.83 -5.57 -18.27
CA PHE A 234 -3.81 -5.05 -17.35
C PHE A 234 -2.44 -5.66 -17.64
N ASN A 235 -2.38 -6.99 -17.72
CA ASN A 235 -1.16 -7.71 -18.04
C ASN A 235 -0.63 -7.37 -19.45
N GLN A 236 -1.51 -7.36 -20.46
CA GLN A 236 -1.12 -7.01 -21.84
C GLN A 236 -0.51 -5.61 -21.91
N ALA A 237 -1.12 -4.62 -21.25
CA ALA A 237 -0.64 -3.24 -21.25
C ALA A 237 0.73 -3.11 -20.55
N ILE A 238 0.95 -3.83 -19.44
CA ILE A 238 2.26 -3.89 -18.77
C ILE A 238 3.32 -4.50 -19.70
N MET A 239 3.05 -5.68 -20.27
CA MET A 239 4.01 -6.36 -21.13
C MET A 239 4.36 -5.51 -22.35
N GLN A 240 3.36 -4.93 -23.02
CA GLN A 240 3.57 -4.03 -24.16
C GLN A 240 4.41 -2.81 -23.79
N THR A 241 4.14 -2.19 -22.64
CA THR A 241 4.89 -1.02 -22.17
C THR A 241 6.35 -1.38 -21.88
N LEU A 242 6.60 -2.49 -21.19
CA LEU A 242 7.95 -2.93 -20.87
C LEU A 242 8.74 -3.33 -22.13
N GLU A 243 8.11 -4.05 -23.05
CA GLU A 243 8.73 -4.45 -24.31
C GLU A 243 9.03 -3.25 -25.22
N ALA A 244 8.10 -2.30 -25.32
CA ALA A 244 8.31 -1.07 -26.08
C ALA A 244 9.52 -0.29 -25.55
N ASN A 245 9.58 -0.05 -24.24
CA ASN A 245 10.69 0.66 -23.62
C ASN A 245 12.02 -0.12 -23.71
N MET A 246 11.97 -1.44 -23.58
CA MET A 246 13.13 -2.31 -23.80
C MET A 246 13.66 -2.19 -25.23
N ASN A 247 12.77 -2.24 -26.23
CA ASN A 247 13.15 -2.15 -27.65
C ASN A 247 13.66 -0.75 -28.03
N GLN A 248 13.17 0.29 -27.35
CA GLN A 248 13.66 1.66 -27.47
C GLN A 248 14.95 1.93 -26.69
N ASN A 249 15.48 0.93 -25.98
CA ASN A 249 16.65 1.05 -25.11
C ASN A 249 16.52 2.17 -24.06
N LYS A 250 15.31 2.33 -23.48
CA LYS A 250 15.06 3.31 -22.43
C LYS A 250 16.09 3.16 -21.30
N THR A 251 16.71 4.28 -20.95
CA THR A 251 17.63 4.40 -19.82
C THR A 251 16.87 4.80 -18.56
N MET A 252 17.39 4.45 -17.38
CA MET A 252 16.79 4.92 -16.13
C MET A 252 17.09 6.40 -15.96
N THR A 253 16.02 7.20 -15.89
CA THR A 253 16.13 8.66 -15.74
C THR A 253 16.52 8.98 -14.30
N ALA A 254 17.54 9.83 -14.16
CA ALA A 254 17.93 10.38 -12.87
C ALA A 254 16.80 11.26 -12.34
N ILE A 255 16.49 11.12 -11.05
CA ILE A 255 15.42 11.92 -10.44
C ILE A 255 15.82 13.40 -10.45
N PRO A 256 14.96 14.31 -10.93
CA PRO A 256 15.16 15.75 -10.76
C PRO A 256 15.37 16.14 -9.29
N SER A 257 16.23 17.13 -9.02
CA SER A 257 16.45 17.64 -7.65
C SER A 257 15.23 18.41 -7.12
N SER A 258 14.52 19.13 -7.99
CA SER A 258 13.28 19.83 -7.66
C SER A 258 12.09 18.87 -7.51
N LEU A 259 11.15 19.28 -6.68
CA LEU A 259 9.84 18.64 -6.50
C LEU A 259 8.84 19.27 -7.47
N LEU A 260 8.02 18.45 -8.12
CA LEU A 260 6.83 18.93 -8.83
C LEU A 260 5.75 19.37 -7.84
N TYR A 261 5.65 18.67 -6.71
CA TYR A 261 4.73 18.93 -5.61
C TYR A 261 5.53 19.31 -4.35
N PRO A 262 5.76 20.59 -4.05
CA PRO A 262 6.57 21.00 -2.91
C PRO A 262 6.15 20.39 -1.56
N GLY A 263 4.84 20.12 -1.37
CA GLY A 263 4.31 19.47 -0.17
C GLY A 263 4.74 18.01 0.02
N SER A 264 5.32 17.36 -1.00
CA SER A 264 5.91 16.02 -0.88
C SER A 264 6.98 15.91 0.20
N ARG A 265 7.64 17.01 0.59
CA ARG A 265 8.61 17.04 1.71
C ARG A 265 8.00 16.55 3.01
N GLN A 266 6.71 16.83 3.23
CA GLN A 266 6.00 16.40 4.43
C GLN A 266 5.83 14.88 4.52
N PHE A 267 5.96 14.17 3.40
CA PHE A 267 5.82 12.73 3.31
C PHE A 267 7.17 12.01 3.29
N GLY A 268 8.23 12.53 3.92
CA GLY A 268 9.56 11.88 3.96
C GLY A 268 9.57 10.51 4.65
N THR A 269 9.25 10.47 5.94
CA THR A 269 9.03 9.23 6.70
C THR A 269 7.94 9.42 7.74
N GLY A 270 6.81 8.72 7.58
CA GLY A 270 5.80 8.67 8.63
C GLY A 270 6.25 7.79 9.78
N THR A 271 6.02 8.24 11.01
CA THR A 271 6.16 7.42 12.21
C THR A 271 4.77 7.14 12.77
N ALA A 272 4.44 5.86 12.94
CA ALA A 272 3.28 5.49 13.73
C ALA A 272 3.64 5.42 15.20
N ALA A 273 2.71 5.87 16.03
CA ALA A 273 2.76 5.67 17.46
C ALA A 273 1.47 4.98 17.92
N PRO A 274 1.56 4.02 18.87
CA PRO A 274 0.37 3.40 19.44
C PRO A 274 -0.44 4.46 20.18
N VAL A 275 -1.77 4.32 20.20
CA VAL A 275 -2.67 5.29 20.87
C VAL A 275 -2.25 5.55 22.30
N SER A 276 -1.80 4.51 23.02
CA SER A 276 -1.34 4.56 24.40
C SER A 276 -0.19 5.53 24.65
N SER A 277 0.62 5.85 23.64
CA SER A 277 1.74 6.79 23.73
C SER A 277 1.35 8.26 23.51
N MET A 278 0.13 8.51 23.00
CA MET A 278 -0.34 9.85 22.63
C MET A 278 -1.60 10.30 23.37
N ILE A 279 -2.38 9.36 23.91
CA ILE A 279 -3.61 9.64 24.66
C ILE A 279 -3.33 10.37 25.97
N ALA A 280 -4.05 11.48 26.17
CA ALA A 280 -4.11 12.21 27.44
C ALA A 280 -5.40 11.94 28.21
N ASN A 281 -6.54 11.76 27.53
CA ASN A 281 -7.83 11.51 28.16
C ASN A 281 -8.75 10.69 27.25
N SER A 282 -9.57 9.82 27.82
CA SER A 282 -10.62 9.08 27.11
C SER A 282 -11.85 8.84 27.98
N GLU A 283 -13.03 8.95 27.37
CA GLU A 283 -14.30 8.62 27.99
C GLU A 283 -15.06 7.62 27.11
N GLY A 284 -15.42 6.46 27.69
CA GLY A 284 -16.23 5.43 27.03
C GLY A 284 -15.52 4.58 25.96
N PHE A 285 -14.21 4.79 25.76
CA PHE A 285 -13.36 3.88 25.00
C PHE A 285 -12.75 2.81 25.93
N ILE A 286 -12.80 1.55 25.50
CA ILE A 286 -12.19 0.41 26.18
C ILE A 286 -10.92 0.01 25.44
N LYS A 287 -9.82 -0.15 26.17
CA LYS A 287 -8.54 -0.62 25.63
C LYS A 287 -8.47 -2.14 25.61
N ASP A 288 -8.02 -2.68 24.48
CA ASP A 288 -7.74 -4.10 24.24
C ASP A 288 -6.48 -4.22 23.37
N GLY A 289 -5.34 -4.57 23.98
CA GLY A 289 -4.04 -4.42 23.34
C GLY A 289 -3.75 -2.96 22.98
N ASP A 290 -3.40 -2.71 21.71
CA ASP A 290 -3.21 -1.35 21.18
C ASP A 290 -4.51 -0.69 20.69
N ARG A 291 -5.62 -1.45 20.65
CA ARG A 291 -6.89 -0.97 20.13
C ARG A 291 -7.72 -0.32 21.24
N PHE A 292 -8.27 0.86 20.94
CA PHE A 292 -9.27 1.55 21.75
C PHE A 292 -10.62 1.51 21.01
N SER A 293 -11.65 0.98 21.67
CA SER A 293 -12.98 0.80 21.07
C SER A 293 -14.08 1.50 21.89
N GLY A 294 -14.91 2.30 21.23
CA GLY A 294 -16.09 2.93 21.82
C GLY A 294 -17.30 2.84 20.88
N LYS A 295 -18.51 3.08 21.41
CA LYS A 295 -19.74 3.04 20.59
C LYS A 295 -20.84 4.04 20.97
N GLN A 296 -20.76 4.69 22.14
CA GLN A 296 -21.80 5.62 22.56
C GLN A 296 -21.55 7.01 21.98
N PRO A 297 -22.58 7.70 21.47
CA PRO A 297 -22.46 9.09 21.04
C PRO A 297 -21.87 9.97 22.15
N GLY A 298 -20.96 10.88 21.81
CA GLY A 298 -20.30 11.77 22.75
C GLY A 298 -19.06 11.19 23.45
N ASN A 299 -18.89 9.87 23.47
CA ASN A 299 -17.63 9.26 23.91
C ASN A 299 -16.47 9.78 23.07
N PHE A 300 -15.30 9.93 23.70
CA PHE A 300 -14.16 10.53 23.05
C PHE A 300 -12.83 9.94 23.49
N ILE A 301 -11.83 10.13 22.65
CA ILE A 301 -10.41 9.94 22.97
C ILE A 301 -9.64 11.17 22.51
N SER A 302 -8.73 11.65 23.34
CA SER A 302 -7.97 12.87 23.10
C SER A 302 -6.53 12.74 23.55
N GLY A 303 -5.65 13.49 22.90
CA GLY A 303 -4.22 13.39 23.10
C GLY A 303 -3.46 14.51 22.43
N TYR A 304 -2.15 14.34 22.36
CA TYR A 304 -1.24 15.30 21.73
C TYR A 304 -0.33 14.60 20.73
N PHE A 305 -0.01 15.27 19.65
CA PHE A 305 0.97 14.81 18.67
C PHE A 305 1.88 15.97 18.27
N LYS A 306 3.09 15.67 17.80
CA LYS A 306 4.02 16.65 17.24
C LYS A 306 4.18 16.38 15.75
N GLY A 307 4.13 17.42 14.93
CA GLY A 307 4.39 17.33 13.49
C GLY A 307 3.38 18.10 12.64
N SER A 308 3.61 18.12 11.33
CA SER A 308 2.77 18.83 10.34
C SER A 308 1.65 17.94 9.76
N LEU A 309 1.75 16.63 9.99
CA LEU A 309 0.84 15.62 9.44
C LEU A 309 0.20 14.80 10.56
N LEU A 310 -1.10 14.55 10.41
CA LEU A 310 -1.85 13.60 11.22
C LEU A 310 -2.61 12.62 10.33
N GLY A 311 -2.37 11.33 10.54
CA GLY A 311 -3.20 10.23 10.08
C GLY A 311 -3.62 9.32 11.24
N LEU A 312 -4.65 8.51 11.02
CA LEU A 312 -5.14 7.53 12.00
C LEU A 312 -5.07 6.11 11.42
N ILE A 313 -4.76 5.15 12.28
CA ILE A 313 -4.88 3.71 12.01
C ILE A 313 -6.16 3.24 12.70
N MET A 314 -7.16 2.86 11.91
CA MET A 314 -8.51 2.52 12.38
C MET A 314 -8.88 1.10 11.94
N GLU A 315 -9.59 0.36 12.80
CA GLU A 315 -10.30 -0.85 12.37
C GLU A 315 -11.70 -0.48 11.88
N THR A 316 -11.99 -0.78 10.61
CA THR A 316 -13.32 -0.65 10.03
C THR A 316 -14.04 -1.99 10.05
N ASN A 317 -15.37 -2.02 10.25
CA ASN A 317 -16.16 -3.26 10.29
C ASN A 317 -17.66 -3.00 10.01
N LYS A 318 -18.47 -4.06 9.93
CA LYS A 318 -19.91 -3.98 9.60
C LYS A 318 -20.74 -3.20 10.62
N ASP A 319 -20.24 -3.05 11.84
CA ASP A 319 -20.85 -2.28 12.92
C ASP A 319 -20.19 -0.90 13.12
N GLY A 320 -19.42 -0.44 12.14
CA GLY A 320 -18.69 0.82 12.18
C GLY A 320 -19.60 2.05 12.23
N GLY A 321 -19.24 3.01 13.08
CA GLY A 321 -19.90 4.31 13.20
C GLY A 321 -19.13 5.44 12.53
N ILE A 322 -19.60 6.65 12.78
CA ILE A 322 -18.93 7.88 12.34
C ILE A 322 -18.31 8.60 13.53
N ALA A 323 -17.03 8.94 13.40
CA ALA A 323 -16.29 9.76 14.34
C ALA A 323 -16.00 11.16 13.76
N LYS A 324 -15.98 12.18 14.62
CA LYS A 324 -15.50 13.53 14.29
C LYS A 324 -14.12 13.74 14.88
N VAL A 325 -13.19 14.23 14.08
CA VAL A 325 -11.84 14.60 14.50
C VAL A 325 -11.77 16.10 14.69
N TYR A 326 -11.18 16.52 15.80
CA TYR A 326 -10.84 17.91 16.07
C TYR A 326 -9.34 18.02 16.30
N ILE A 327 -8.75 19.08 15.74
CA ILE A 327 -7.34 19.44 15.94
C ILE A 327 -7.33 20.85 16.51
N ASP A 328 -6.66 21.06 17.64
CA ASP A 328 -6.63 22.31 18.40
C ASP A 328 -8.02 22.91 18.65
N GLY A 329 -8.99 22.03 18.94
CA GLY A 329 -10.39 22.40 19.19
C GLY A 329 -11.20 22.71 17.93
N LYS A 330 -10.61 22.75 16.74
CA LYS A 330 -11.29 23.00 15.47
C LYS A 330 -11.66 21.69 14.79
N PHE A 331 -12.82 21.64 14.16
CA PHE A 331 -13.23 20.47 13.38
C PHE A 331 -12.27 20.26 12.19
N ALA A 332 -11.73 19.05 12.06
CA ALA A 332 -10.75 18.70 11.03
C ALA A 332 -11.33 17.71 10.01
N ALA A 333 -12.00 16.65 10.47
CA ALA A 333 -12.51 15.61 9.58
C ALA A 333 -13.69 14.84 10.18
N THR A 334 -14.46 14.20 9.31
CA THR A 334 -15.39 13.13 9.67
C THR A 334 -14.86 11.81 9.14
N ILE A 335 -14.85 10.79 9.98
CA ILE A 335 -14.34 9.46 9.64
C ILE A 335 -15.47 8.45 9.72
N ASP A 336 -15.68 7.72 8.63
CA ASP A 336 -16.54 6.55 8.60
C ASP A 336 -15.72 5.28 8.82
N THR A 337 -16.09 4.49 9.84
CA THR A 337 -15.45 3.21 10.14
C THR A 337 -16.24 2.00 9.64
N TYR A 338 -17.23 2.19 8.75
CA TYR A 338 -17.96 1.09 8.15
C TYR A 338 -17.19 0.41 7.02
N SER A 339 -17.20 -0.92 7.03
CA SER A 339 -16.83 -1.77 5.90
C SER A 339 -17.58 -3.10 5.95
N LYS A 340 -17.76 -3.78 4.82
CA LYS A 340 -18.45 -5.09 4.76
C LYS A 340 -17.73 -6.18 5.58
N THR A 341 -16.40 -6.07 5.68
CA THR A 341 -15.51 -6.97 6.42
C THR A 341 -14.60 -6.18 7.36
N SER A 342 -13.97 -6.83 8.34
CA SER A 342 -13.00 -6.16 9.21
C SER A 342 -11.72 -5.82 8.42
N LEU A 343 -11.30 -4.55 8.42
CA LEU A 343 -10.09 -4.07 7.74
C LEU A 343 -9.35 -3.08 8.63
N ILE A 344 -8.01 -3.06 8.55
CA ILE A 344 -7.19 -2.00 9.14
C ILE A 344 -6.93 -0.95 8.07
N LYS A 345 -7.40 0.28 8.29
CA LYS A 345 -7.25 1.40 7.37
C LYS A 345 -6.37 2.48 7.96
N LYS A 346 -5.57 3.09 7.10
CA LYS A 346 -4.75 4.27 7.40
C LYS A 346 -5.38 5.45 6.70
N MET A 347 -5.83 6.42 7.49
CA MET A 347 -6.65 7.53 7.01
C MET A 347 -5.88 8.83 7.27
N LEU A 348 -5.61 9.60 6.23
CA LEU A 348 -5.05 10.93 6.38
C LEU A 348 -6.13 11.87 6.94
N ILE A 349 -5.78 12.66 7.95
CA ILE A 349 -6.64 13.70 8.50
C ILE A 349 -6.20 15.06 7.98
N THR A 350 -4.90 15.33 8.01
CA THR A 350 -4.30 16.57 7.50
C THR A 350 -2.80 16.38 7.27
N SER A 351 -2.25 17.12 6.31
CA SER A 351 -0.83 17.20 5.95
C SER A 351 -0.39 18.67 5.81
N SER A 352 -0.98 19.58 6.59
CA SER A 352 -0.76 21.02 6.41
C SER A 352 -0.74 21.81 7.73
N LEU A 353 -0.30 21.16 8.81
CA LEU A 353 -0.14 21.81 10.10
C LEU A 353 1.26 22.42 10.27
N ALA A 354 1.39 23.37 11.20
CA ALA A 354 2.69 23.86 11.62
C ALA A 354 3.48 22.73 12.32
N PRO A 355 4.83 22.70 12.25
CA PRO A 355 5.64 21.65 12.88
C PRO A 355 5.77 21.84 14.40
N GLN A 356 4.65 21.79 15.11
CA GLN A 356 4.57 21.99 16.56
C GLN A 356 3.77 20.87 17.24
N THR A 357 3.53 21.00 18.54
CA THR A 357 2.61 20.12 19.27
C THR A 357 1.17 20.59 19.08
N HIS A 358 0.30 19.66 18.71
CA HIS A 358 -1.12 19.86 18.47
C HIS A 358 -1.96 18.97 19.40
N ALA A 359 -3.15 19.45 19.76
CA ALA A 359 -4.13 18.66 20.47
C ALA A 359 -5.06 17.96 19.47
N VAL A 360 -5.29 16.66 19.63
CA VAL A 360 -6.26 15.89 18.84
C VAL A 360 -7.38 15.37 19.73
N LYS A 361 -8.61 15.42 19.24
CA LYS A 361 -9.78 14.81 19.89
C LYS A 361 -10.65 14.11 18.86
N LEU A 362 -10.90 12.82 19.06
CA LEU A 362 -11.83 12.01 18.29
C LEU A 362 -13.10 11.80 19.11
N VAL A 363 -14.26 12.13 18.55
CA VAL A 363 -15.58 12.03 19.22
C VAL A 363 -16.53 11.16 18.41
N ILE A 364 -17.17 10.19 19.05
CA ILE A 364 -18.19 9.35 18.41
C ILE A 364 -19.44 10.21 18.17
N SER A 365 -19.84 10.33 16.91
CA SER A 365 -20.95 11.22 16.54
C SER A 365 -22.34 10.63 16.84
N GLY A 366 -22.45 9.31 16.90
CA GLY A 366 -23.72 8.58 16.92
C GLY A 366 -24.35 8.36 15.53
N ASN A 367 -23.81 9.00 14.49
CA ASN A 367 -24.19 8.74 13.11
C ASN A 367 -23.48 7.47 12.59
N LYS A 368 -24.09 6.84 11.58
CA LYS A 368 -23.54 5.70 10.84
C LYS A 368 -24.12 5.64 9.43
N LYS A 369 -23.46 4.88 8.55
CA LYS A 369 -24.07 4.48 7.28
C LYS A 369 -25.33 3.63 7.51
N LYS A 370 -26.26 3.68 6.55
CA LYS A 370 -27.53 2.93 6.61
C LYS A 370 -27.28 1.43 6.75
N GLU A 371 -26.26 0.95 6.05
CA GLU A 371 -25.82 -0.45 5.97
C GLU A 371 -25.09 -0.93 7.24
N SER A 372 -24.65 -0.01 8.10
CA SER A 372 -23.93 -0.36 9.32
C SER A 372 -24.87 -0.95 10.37
N THR A 373 -24.41 -1.96 11.11
CA THR A 373 -25.15 -2.57 12.22
C THR A 373 -24.90 -1.88 13.57
N GLY A 374 -24.06 -0.84 13.63
CA GLY A 374 -23.67 -0.20 14.89
C GLY A 374 -22.94 1.13 14.73
N ASN A 375 -22.44 1.66 15.85
CA ASN A 375 -21.71 2.94 15.93
C ASN A 375 -20.27 2.76 16.41
N SER A 376 -19.69 1.57 16.24
CA SER A 376 -18.39 1.22 16.81
C SER A 376 -17.27 2.02 16.14
N VAL A 377 -16.43 2.66 16.95
CA VAL A 377 -15.23 3.37 16.53
C VAL A 377 -14.05 2.68 17.19
N ARG A 378 -13.08 2.24 16.38
CA ARG A 378 -11.93 1.45 16.81
C ARG A 378 -10.64 2.09 16.31
N LEU A 379 -9.90 2.71 17.22
CA LEU A 379 -8.65 3.40 16.94
C LEU A 379 -7.47 2.53 17.41
N ILE A 380 -6.45 2.37 16.58
CA ILE A 380 -5.27 1.53 16.86
C ILE A 380 -4.00 2.37 17.01
N GLY A 381 -3.86 3.42 16.20
CA GLY A 381 -2.65 4.23 16.21
C GLY A 381 -2.83 5.57 15.53
N PHE A 382 -1.83 6.41 15.70
CA PHE A 382 -1.68 7.68 15.01
C PHE A 382 -0.46 7.60 14.09
N ILE A 383 -0.55 8.19 12.91
CA ILE A 383 0.55 8.38 11.97
C ILE A 383 0.90 9.85 12.00
N THR A 384 2.16 10.17 12.24
CA THR A 384 2.65 11.55 12.30
C THR A 384 3.91 11.66 11.47
N ALA A 385 4.14 12.83 10.89
CA ALA A 385 5.40 13.18 10.27
C ALA A 385 5.76 14.60 10.66
N THR A 386 7.06 14.85 10.85
CA THR A 386 7.59 16.20 11.07
C THR A 386 8.43 16.55 9.86
N ASN A 387 8.13 17.69 9.23
CA ASN A 387 9.06 18.30 8.30
C ASN A 387 10.02 19.15 9.15
N ASP A 388 11.19 18.60 9.46
CA ASP A 388 12.29 19.41 9.97
C ASP A 388 12.96 20.02 8.74
N ASP A 389 12.50 21.21 8.32
CA ASP A 389 13.17 21.99 7.27
C ASP A 389 14.61 22.39 7.66
#